data_AF-A0A0P9TSV4-F1
#
_entry.id   AF-A0A0P9TSV4-F1
#
_cell.length_a   1.000
_cell.length_b   1.000
_cell.length_c   1.000
_cell.angle_alpha   90.00
_cell.angle_beta   90.00
_cell.angle_gamma   90.00
#
_symmetry.space_group_name_H-M   'P 1'
#
loop_
_entity.id
_entity.type
_entity.pdbx_description
1 polymer ?
#
loop_
_entity_poly.entity_id
_entity_poly.type
_entity_poly.pdbx_seq_one_letter_code
_entity_poly.pdbx_strand_id
1 'polypeptide(L)'
;MKGYIACVLALVPALTQASLHMPVHIALSYDEEVGCLGVRSLLASLRARPVKPMLCVIGEPTELQPVLGHKGKVAVRCDVQGASAHAPSGVNAIEYAAQLIGELGRLGEALRAADALDERFDPPFSTIQTGVISGGTALNIVPEQCRFDFEVRALPTLDPQQIVTALHAYAAQKLLPAMQAVSARSEIRFTELSSYPGLDIPLHSQAAELIAGFCGSRAFGTVAFGSEPKAGCSTSQASRQWSADRAAWSRGTSRTSSSASSNLTPVTRCSNVYWRSRRSHESPLISVIQLRAEIR
;
A
#
# COMPACT_ATOMS: atom_id res chain seq x y z
N MET A 1 -5.08 11.85 -8.12
CA MET A 1 -4.34 11.05 -9.12
C MET A 1 -4.84 11.09 -10.59
N LYS A 2 -5.96 11.74 -10.95
CA LYS A 2 -6.52 11.69 -12.32
C LYS A 2 -5.62 12.30 -13.42
N GLY A 3 -4.82 13.31 -13.07
CA GLY A 3 -3.92 13.99 -14.02
C GLY A 3 -2.86 13.05 -14.61
N TYR A 4 -2.16 12.29 -13.77
CA TYR A 4 -1.16 11.35 -14.27
C TYR A 4 -1.79 10.19 -15.06
N ILE A 5 -2.99 9.71 -14.68
CA ILE A 5 -3.73 8.73 -15.51
C ILE A 5 -3.93 9.27 -16.92
N ALA A 6 -4.38 10.52 -17.04
CA ALA A 6 -4.55 11.15 -18.34
C ALA A 6 -3.23 11.22 -19.12
N CYS A 7 -2.11 11.56 -18.47
CA CYS A 7 -0.78 11.55 -19.09
C CYS A 7 -0.39 10.14 -19.60
N VAL A 8 -0.56 9.09 -18.80
CA VAL A 8 -0.23 7.71 -19.21
C VAL A 8 -1.13 7.26 -20.36
N LEU A 9 -2.44 7.52 -20.28
CA LEU A 9 -3.38 7.13 -21.33
C LEU A 9 -3.13 7.89 -22.64
N ALA A 10 -2.70 9.15 -22.57
CA ALA A 10 -2.31 9.92 -23.74
C ALA A 10 -1.09 9.34 -24.47
N LEU A 11 -0.22 8.59 -23.77
CA LEU A 11 0.95 7.92 -24.37
C LEU A 11 0.62 6.58 -25.04
N VAL A 12 -0.57 6.01 -24.82
CA VAL A 12 -0.94 4.68 -25.34
C VAL A 12 -0.78 4.55 -26.87
N PRO A 13 -1.18 5.53 -27.72
CA PRO A 13 -0.97 5.42 -29.16
C PRO A 13 0.51 5.32 -29.53
N ALA A 14 1.38 6.09 -28.88
CA ALA A 14 2.83 6.03 -29.11
C ALA A 14 3.42 4.70 -28.62
N LEU A 15 2.98 4.21 -27.46
CA LEU A 15 3.43 2.93 -26.90
C LEU A 15 3.06 1.73 -27.78
N THR A 16 1.90 1.77 -28.43
CA THR A 16 1.47 0.66 -29.33
C THR A 16 2.20 0.67 -30.67
N GLN A 17 2.74 1.81 -31.11
CA GLN A 17 3.54 1.93 -32.33
C GLN A 17 5.04 1.70 -32.10
N ALA A 18 5.52 1.83 -30.86
CA ALA A 18 6.93 1.66 -30.52
C ALA A 18 7.38 0.19 -30.58
N SER A 19 8.59 -0.05 -31.07
CA SER A 19 9.25 -1.36 -30.96
C SER A 19 9.85 -1.51 -29.56
N LEU A 20 9.02 -1.91 -28.60
CA LEU A 20 9.42 -2.07 -27.20
C LEU A 20 10.17 -3.39 -26.98
N HIS A 21 11.37 -3.31 -26.38
CA HIS A 21 12.11 -4.48 -25.90
C HIS A 21 11.55 -5.05 -24.58
N MET A 22 10.80 -4.23 -23.84
CA MET A 22 10.09 -4.63 -22.62
C MET A 22 8.64 -4.17 -22.72
N PRO A 23 7.66 -5.06 -22.49
CA PRO A 23 6.26 -4.67 -22.55
C PRO A 23 5.92 -3.72 -21.40
N VAL A 24 4.99 -2.81 -21.68
CA VAL A 24 4.39 -1.90 -20.70
C VAL A 24 2.99 -2.40 -20.37
N HIS A 25 2.73 -2.65 -19.08
CA HIS A 25 1.38 -2.92 -18.59
C HIS A 25 0.81 -1.67 -17.95
N ILE A 26 -0.43 -1.32 -18.26
CA ILE A 26 -1.19 -0.29 -17.55
C ILE A 26 -2.17 -1.01 -16.61
N ALA A 27 -2.06 -0.78 -15.31
CA ALA A 27 -2.98 -1.35 -14.33
C ALA A 27 -3.64 -0.25 -13.51
N LEU A 28 -4.98 -0.18 -13.62
CA LEU A 28 -5.80 0.78 -12.88
C LEU A 28 -6.60 0.05 -11.79
N SER A 29 -6.31 0.31 -10.51
CA SER A 29 -7.18 -0.09 -9.39
C SER A 29 -8.26 0.96 -9.14
N TYR A 30 -9.00 0.81 -8.05
CA TYR A 30 -10.01 1.71 -7.56
C TYR A 30 -10.00 1.64 -6.02
N ASP A 31 -10.72 2.56 -5.36
CA ASP A 31 -10.95 2.52 -3.91
C ASP A 31 -9.70 2.56 -3.02
N GLU A 32 -8.67 3.30 -3.43
CA GLU A 32 -7.48 3.58 -2.62
C GLU A 32 -7.86 4.29 -1.30
N GLU A 33 -8.61 5.39 -1.41
CA GLU A 33 -9.05 6.25 -0.29
C GLU A 33 -9.96 5.56 0.74
N VAL A 34 -10.57 4.42 0.39
CA VAL A 34 -11.48 3.65 1.27
C VAL A 34 -10.87 2.34 1.77
N GLY A 35 -9.54 2.17 1.61
CA GLY A 35 -8.82 1.05 2.20
C GLY A 35 -8.20 0.09 1.20
N CYS A 36 -7.84 0.59 0.02
CA CYS A 36 -6.98 -0.14 -0.92
C CYS A 36 -7.61 -1.46 -1.41
N LEU A 37 -8.91 -1.43 -1.72
CA LEU A 37 -9.69 -2.64 -2.00
C LEU A 37 -9.36 -3.21 -3.40
N GLY A 38 -9.29 -2.33 -4.40
CA GLY A 38 -9.10 -2.73 -5.80
C GLY A 38 -7.74 -3.37 -6.08
N VAL A 39 -6.70 -3.05 -5.32
CA VAL A 39 -5.35 -3.60 -5.57
C VAL A 39 -5.23 -5.06 -5.16
N ARG A 40 -6.03 -5.54 -4.21
CA ARG A 40 -5.89 -6.91 -3.68
C ARG A 40 -6.04 -7.95 -4.78
N SER A 41 -7.02 -7.78 -5.67
CA SER A 41 -7.24 -8.64 -6.83
C SER A 41 -6.13 -8.51 -7.87
N LEU A 42 -5.62 -7.29 -8.10
CA LEU A 42 -4.47 -7.04 -8.96
C LEU A 42 -3.22 -7.75 -8.45
N LEU A 43 -2.90 -7.65 -7.15
CA LEU A 43 -1.77 -8.35 -6.55
C LEU A 43 -1.93 -9.87 -6.64
N ALA A 44 -3.14 -10.40 -6.42
CA ALA A 44 -3.41 -11.83 -6.59
C ALA A 44 -3.14 -12.29 -8.04
N SER A 45 -3.62 -11.52 -9.03
CA SER A 45 -3.37 -11.77 -10.44
C SER A 45 -1.88 -11.69 -10.80
N LEU A 46 -1.17 -10.66 -10.32
CA LEU A 46 0.28 -10.51 -10.52
C LEU A 46 1.07 -11.65 -9.87
N ARG A 47 0.64 -12.15 -8.70
CA ARG A 47 1.24 -13.32 -8.03
C ARG A 47 1.04 -14.61 -8.81
N ALA A 48 -0.08 -14.76 -9.52
CA ALA A 48 -0.35 -15.95 -10.35
C ALA A 48 0.41 -15.95 -11.69
N ARG A 49 0.91 -14.79 -12.16
CA ARG A 49 1.63 -14.70 -13.44
C ARG A 49 3.00 -15.38 -13.41
N PRO A 50 3.42 -16.09 -14.47
CA PRO A 50 4.75 -16.72 -14.53
C PRO A 50 5.87 -15.66 -14.59
N VAL A 51 5.64 -14.57 -15.33
CA VAL A 51 6.59 -13.46 -15.44
C VAL A 51 6.13 -12.30 -14.56
N LYS A 52 7.03 -11.81 -13.70
CA LYS A 52 6.77 -10.68 -12.80
C LYS A 52 7.17 -9.35 -13.43
N PRO A 53 6.47 -8.25 -13.09
CA PRO A 53 6.97 -6.92 -13.34
C PRO A 53 8.34 -6.70 -12.70
N MET A 54 9.29 -6.17 -13.46
CA MET A 54 10.60 -5.70 -13.00
C MET A 54 10.51 -4.34 -12.29
N LEU A 55 9.55 -3.52 -12.68
CA LEU A 55 9.33 -2.18 -12.11
C LEU A 55 7.84 -1.87 -12.08
N CYS A 56 7.43 -1.18 -11.02
CA CYS A 56 6.10 -0.60 -10.83
C CYS A 56 6.28 0.90 -10.62
N VAL A 57 5.81 1.71 -11.56
CA VAL A 57 5.83 3.18 -11.45
C VAL A 57 4.44 3.66 -11.07
N ILE A 58 4.35 4.41 -9.96
CA ILE A 58 3.11 5.03 -9.47
C ILE A 58 3.27 6.54 -9.55
N GLY A 59 2.30 7.20 -10.17
CA GLY A 59 2.27 8.64 -10.34
C GLY A 59 1.58 9.35 -9.19
N GLU A 60 2.39 9.87 -8.28
CA GLU A 60 1.97 10.75 -7.19
C GLU A 60 2.38 12.21 -7.47
N PRO A 61 1.78 13.21 -6.80
CA PRO A 61 2.13 14.63 -6.97
C PRO A 61 3.47 14.95 -6.31
N THR A 62 4.56 14.40 -6.84
CA THR A 62 5.93 14.57 -6.32
C THR A 62 6.73 15.62 -7.08
N GLU A 63 6.08 16.43 -7.93
CA GLU A 63 6.75 17.39 -8.82
C GLU A 63 7.85 16.74 -9.68
N LEU A 64 7.63 15.49 -10.12
CA LEU A 64 8.57 14.64 -10.85
C LEU A 64 9.84 14.27 -10.07
N GLN A 65 9.90 14.56 -8.78
CA GLN A 65 10.96 14.05 -7.92
C GLN A 65 10.80 12.53 -7.73
N PRO A 66 11.85 11.74 -7.95
CA PRO A 66 11.78 10.30 -7.79
C PRO A 66 11.72 9.95 -6.30
N VAL A 67 10.72 9.15 -5.93
CA VAL A 67 10.50 8.71 -4.54
C VAL A 67 10.77 7.21 -4.45
N LEU A 68 11.62 6.82 -3.51
CA LEU A 68 12.01 5.42 -3.30
C LEU A 68 11.50 4.82 -1.99
N GLY A 69 10.85 5.61 -1.16
CA GLY A 69 10.28 5.11 0.09
C GLY A 69 9.05 5.87 0.55
N HIS A 70 8.17 5.16 1.23
CA HIS A 70 7.00 5.73 1.88
C HIS A 70 6.71 5.01 3.20
N LYS A 71 6.09 5.74 4.13
CA LYS A 71 5.59 5.13 5.37
C LYS A 71 4.50 4.11 5.09
N GLY A 72 4.46 3.04 5.87
CA GLY A 72 3.32 2.13 5.94
C GLY A 72 2.18 2.75 6.73
N LYS A 73 1.01 2.12 6.67
CA LYS A 73 -0.19 2.55 7.40
C LYS A 73 -0.96 1.35 7.93
N VAL A 74 -1.53 1.49 9.12
CA VAL A 74 -2.71 0.73 9.54
C VAL A 74 -3.72 1.70 10.12
N ALA A 75 -5.00 1.54 9.79
CA ALA A 75 -6.11 2.25 10.41
C ALA A 75 -7.05 1.23 11.06
N VAL A 76 -7.45 1.48 12.30
CA VAL A 76 -8.22 0.56 13.12
C VAL A 76 -9.35 1.30 13.81
N ARG A 77 -10.53 0.69 13.81
CA ARG A 77 -11.67 1.07 14.64
C ARG A 77 -11.68 0.25 15.91
N CYS A 78 -11.80 0.91 17.05
CA CYS A 78 -12.02 0.29 18.34
C CYS A 78 -13.44 0.58 18.82
N ASP A 79 -14.18 -0.47 19.12
CA ASP A 79 -15.51 -0.44 19.72
C ASP A 79 -15.42 -0.95 21.15
N VAL A 80 -15.78 -0.10 22.11
CA VAL A 80 -15.85 -0.43 23.53
C VAL A 80 -17.31 -0.54 23.93
N GLN A 81 -17.72 -1.75 24.31
CA GLN A 81 -19.04 -2.06 24.84
C GLN A 81 -18.94 -2.20 26.36
N GLY A 82 -19.43 -1.19 27.06
CA GLY A 82 -19.66 -1.18 28.49
C GLY A 82 -21.05 -1.70 28.86
N ALA A 83 -21.58 -1.19 29.97
CA ALA A 83 -22.87 -1.58 30.51
C ALA A 83 -23.53 -0.36 31.16
N SER A 84 -24.65 0.07 30.59
CA SER A 84 -25.43 1.20 31.09
C SER A 84 -26.09 0.86 32.44
N ALA A 85 -26.06 1.83 33.35
CA ALA A 85 -26.82 1.88 34.58
C ALA A 85 -26.90 3.35 35.07
N HIS A 86 -27.71 3.61 36.10
CA HIS A 86 -27.72 4.92 36.75
C HIS A 86 -26.35 5.18 37.40
N ALA A 87 -25.76 6.34 37.11
CA ALA A 87 -24.48 6.73 37.68
C ALA A 87 -24.53 6.63 39.21
N PRO A 88 -23.51 6.05 39.88
CA PRO A 88 -22.21 5.62 39.34
C PRO A 88 -22.11 4.12 38.98
N SER A 89 -23.23 3.39 38.92
CA SER A 89 -23.20 1.94 38.64
C SER A 89 -23.02 1.68 37.13
N GLY A 90 -22.25 0.65 36.76
CA GLY A 90 -22.08 0.22 35.37
C GLY A 90 -20.63 0.21 34.90
N VAL A 91 -20.45 -0.03 33.59
CA VAL A 91 -19.13 0.00 32.93
C VAL A 91 -19.12 1.16 31.96
N ASN A 92 -18.39 2.23 32.29
CA ASN A 92 -18.32 3.44 31.48
C ASN A 92 -17.42 3.24 30.26
N ALA A 93 -18.01 3.01 29.09
CA ALA A 93 -17.28 2.77 27.86
C ALA A 93 -16.34 3.92 27.46
N ILE A 94 -16.67 5.18 27.79
CA ILE A 94 -15.82 6.34 27.47
C ILE A 94 -14.54 6.31 28.31
N GLU A 95 -14.62 5.95 29.59
CA GLU A 95 -13.44 5.88 30.46
C GLU A 95 -12.46 4.78 30.02
N TYR A 96 -12.98 3.62 29.62
CA TYR A 96 -12.14 2.54 29.07
C TYR A 96 -11.57 2.89 27.70
N ALA A 97 -12.33 3.58 26.83
CA ALA A 97 -11.80 4.12 25.58
C ALA A 97 -10.70 5.16 25.83
N ALA A 98 -10.85 6.04 26.82
CA ALA A 98 -9.84 7.02 27.19
C ALA A 98 -8.53 6.36 27.66
N GLN A 99 -8.61 5.25 28.41
CA GLN A 99 -7.44 4.48 28.80
C GLN A 99 -6.72 3.83 27.61
N LEU A 100 -7.47 3.31 26.62
CA LEU A 100 -6.89 2.79 25.38
C LEU A 100 -6.19 3.90 24.57
N ILE A 101 -6.81 5.08 24.48
CA ILE A 101 -6.24 6.24 23.78
C ILE A 101 -4.98 6.74 24.52
N GLY A 102 -4.99 6.73 25.85
CA GLY A 102 -3.81 7.04 26.66
C GLY A 102 -2.66 6.07 26.38
N GLU A 103 -2.95 4.77 26.27
CA GLU A 103 -1.93 3.77 25.91
C GLU A 103 -1.41 3.96 24.49
N LEU A 104 -2.25 4.32 23.52
CA LEU A 104 -1.81 4.72 22.18
C LEU A 104 -0.86 5.92 22.22
N GLY A 105 -1.14 6.92 23.07
CA GLY A 105 -0.26 8.05 23.30
C GLY A 105 1.10 7.63 23.85
N ARG A 106 1.11 6.76 24.87
CA ARG A 106 2.34 6.20 25.46
C ARG A 106 3.16 5.42 24.44
N LEU A 107 2.52 4.58 23.63
CA LEU A 107 3.17 3.86 22.52
C LEU A 107 3.74 4.84 21.49
N GLY A 108 3.02 5.92 21.20
CA GLY A 108 3.45 6.97 20.26
C GLY A 108 4.71 7.70 20.73
N GLU A 109 4.84 8.01 22.02
CA GLU A 109 6.05 8.62 22.57
C GLU A 109 7.26 7.68 22.47
N ALA A 110 7.08 6.37 22.66
CA ALA A 110 8.16 5.40 22.52
C ALA A 110 8.73 5.35 21.09
N LEU A 111 7.92 5.68 20.07
CA LEU A 111 8.35 5.73 18.67
C LEU A 111 9.24 6.93 18.35
N ARG A 112 9.38 7.90 19.26
CA ARG A 112 10.26 9.06 19.12
C ARG A 112 11.68 8.82 19.66
N ALA A 113 11.96 7.62 20.18
CA ALA A 113 13.29 7.26 20.64
C ALA A 113 14.31 7.33 19.50
N ALA A 114 15.56 7.74 19.80
CA ALA A 114 16.58 8.04 18.80
C ALA A 114 16.94 6.84 17.90
N ASP A 115 16.82 5.62 18.41
CA ASP A 115 17.06 4.37 17.70
C ASP A 115 15.94 3.98 16.73
N ALA A 116 14.80 4.68 16.78
CA ALA A 116 13.64 4.46 15.93
C ALA A 116 13.47 5.53 14.83
N LEU A 117 14.44 6.43 14.67
CA LEU A 117 14.38 7.56 13.73
C LEU A 117 14.96 7.23 12.34
N ASP A 118 14.41 7.87 11.31
CA ASP A 118 14.92 7.88 9.94
C ASP A 118 14.73 9.29 9.33
N GLU A 119 15.82 10.05 9.26
CA GLU A 119 15.84 11.45 8.78
C GLU A 119 15.43 11.61 7.31
N ARG A 120 15.36 10.51 6.54
CA ARG A 120 14.87 10.55 5.17
C ARG A 120 13.38 10.92 5.12
N PHE A 121 12.63 10.68 6.19
CA PHE A 121 11.18 10.91 6.30
C PHE A 121 10.86 12.16 7.10
N ASP A 122 9.71 12.78 6.78
CA ASP A 122 9.14 13.88 7.55
C ASP A 122 7.72 13.52 8.06
N PRO A 123 7.47 13.46 9.38
CA PRO A 123 8.46 13.50 10.45
C PRO A 123 9.40 12.26 10.41
N PRO A 124 10.57 12.29 11.04
CA PRO A 124 11.56 11.20 10.96
C PRO A 124 11.22 9.99 11.84
N PHE A 125 9.98 9.83 12.27
CA PHE A 125 9.53 8.74 13.14
C PHE A 125 8.15 8.22 12.73
N SER A 126 7.80 7.05 13.27
CA SER A 126 6.47 6.48 13.14
C SER A 126 5.47 7.23 14.02
N THR A 127 4.29 7.56 13.52
CA THR A 127 3.29 8.36 14.23
C THR A 127 2.04 7.55 14.53
N ILE A 128 1.44 7.78 15.69
CA ILE A 128 0.13 7.25 16.06
C ILE A 128 -0.82 8.44 16.23
N GLN A 129 -2.03 8.34 15.69
CA GLN A 129 -3.05 9.39 15.83
C GLN A 129 -4.43 8.78 16.02
N THR A 130 -5.11 9.15 17.10
CA THR A 130 -6.56 8.96 17.24
C THR A 130 -7.28 10.11 16.55
N GLY A 131 -8.02 9.82 15.49
CA GLY A 131 -8.62 10.84 14.63
C GLY A 131 -10.10 11.10 14.89
N VAL A 132 -10.83 10.09 15.37
CA VAL A 132 -12.28 10.18 15.60
C VAL A 132 -12.62 9.48 16.91
N ILE A 133 -13.52 10.07 17.70
CA ILE A 133 -14.11 9.45 18.89
C ILE A 133 -15.58 9.85 19.02
N SER A 134 -16.43 8.91 19.41
CA SER A 134 -17.83 9.15 19.75
C SER A 134 -18.29 8.20 20.86
N GLY A 135 -19.14 8.67 21.77
CA GLY A 135 -19.66 7.83 22.85
C GLY A 135 -20.57 8.60 23.79
N GLY A 136 -21.44 7.86 24.50
CA GLY A 136 -22.43 8.43 25.42
C GLY A 136 -23.68 8.99 24.74
N THR A 137 -24.75 9.14 25.54
CA THR A 137 -26.06 9.62 25.10
C THR A 137 -26.60 10.76 25.96
N ALA A 138 -26.39 10.69 27.27
CA ALA A 138 -26.77 11.74 28.22
C ALA A 138 -25.81 11.75 29.42
N LEU A 139 -25.62 12.92 30.04
CA LEU A 139 -24.66 13.13 31.15
C LEU A 139 -24.94 12.26 32.38
N ASN A 140 -26.21 11.96 32.65
CA ASN A 140 -26.67 11.21 33.82
C ASN A 140 -26.83 9.70 33.58
N ILE A 141 -26.38 9.20 32.43
CA ILE A 141 -26.42 7.78 32.05
C ILE A 141 -24.97 7.33 31.85
N VAL A 142 -24.58 6.23 32.49
CA VAL A 142 -23.26 5.65 32.25
C VAL A 142 -23.17 5.21 30.78
N PRO A 143 -22.24 5.76 29.98
CA PRO A 143 -22.10 5.42 28.56
C PRO A 143 -21.85 3.93 28.36
N GLU A 144 -22.73 3.24 27.67
CA GLU A 144 -22.53 1.82 27.33
C GLU A 144 -21.70 1.60 26.07
N GLN A 145 -21.54 2.61 25.22
CA GLN A 145 -20.82 2.49 23.96
C GLN A 145 -19.89 3.68 23.78
N CYS A 146 -18.67 3.38 23.35
CA CYS A 146 -17.73 4.36 22.83
C CYS A 146 -16.97 3.72 21.67
N ARG A 147 -16.81 4.48 20.59
CA ARG A 147 -16.05 4.11 19.40
C ARG A 147 -14.98 5.15 19.17
N PHE A 148 -13.78 4.70 18.80
CA PHE A 148 -12.75 5.59 18.27
C PHE A 148 -11.99 4.93 17.13
N ASP A 149 -11.53 5.76 16.20
CA ASP A 149 -10.71 5.33 15.07
C ASP A 149 -9.31 5.94 15.22
N PHE A 150 -8.28 5.12 15.05
CA PHE A 150 -6.89 5.55 15.07
C PHE A 150 -6.12 5.04 13.86
N GLU A 151 -5.07 5.75 13.48
CA GLU A 151 -4.11 5.31 12.47
C GLU A 151 -2.69 5.32 13.02
N VAL A 152 -1.87 4.39 12.52
CA VAL A 152 -0.42 4.37 12.70
C VAL A 152 0.21 4.55 11.33
N ARG A 153 1.09 5.54 11.19
CA ARG A 153 1.98 5.68 10.03
C ARG A 153 3.36 5.23 10.44
N ALA A 154 3.82 4.12 9.89
CA ALA A 154 5.05 3.47 10.30
C ALA A 154 6.18 3.73 9.31
N LEU A 155 7.38 4.00 9.81
CA LEU A 155 8.59 3.89 8.99
C LEU A 155 8.72 2.46 8.43
N PRO A 156 9.37 2.25 7.28
CA PRO A 156 9.49 0.92 6.66
C PRO A 156 10.14 -0.16 7.54
N THR A 157 10.90 0.27 8.55
CA THR A 157 11.57 -0.61 9.54
C THR A 157 10.61 -1.14 10.61
N LEU A 158 9.44 -0.52 10.79
CA LEU A 158 8.45 -0.90 11.77
C LEU A 158 7.24 -1.56 11.09
N ASP A 159 6.83 -2.72 11.59
CA ASP A 159 5.52 -3.28 11.24
C ASP A 159 4.43 -2.59 12.08
N PRO A 160 3.53 -1.78 11.47
CA PRO A 160 2.48 -1.09 12.22
C PRO A 160 1.53 -2.05 12.97
N GLN A 161 1.46 -3.32 12.57
CA GLN A 161 0.64 -4.32 13.25
C GLN A 161 1.15 -4.64 14.66
N GLN A 162 2.42 -4.38 14.96
CA GLN A 162 2.98 -4.53 16.31
C GLN A 162 2.31 -3.58 17.31
N ILE A 163 1.97 -2.36 16.88
CA ILE A 163 1.26 -1.37 17.72
C ILE A 163 -0.16 -1.84 18.00
N VAL A 164 -0.85 -2.34 16.98
CA VAL A 164 -2.21 -2.90 17.13
C VAL A 164 -2.20 -4.10 18.08
N THR A 165 -1.19 -4.97 17.95
CA THR A 165 -1.01 -6.14 18.82
C THR A 165 -0.74 -5.73 20.28
N ALA A 166 0.11 -4.72 20.50
CA ALA A 166 0.40 -4.20 21.83
C ALA A 166 -0.85 -3.61 22.50
N LEU A 167 -1.65 -2.83 21.75
CA LEU A 167 -2.90 -2.28 22.25
C LEU A 167 -3.93 -3.37 22.58
N HIS A 168 -4.05 -4.39 21.71
CA HIS A 168 -4.91 -5.54 21.95
C HIS A 168 -4.49 -6.30 23.22
N ALA A 169 -3.19 -6.49 23.43
CA ALA A 169 -2.66 -7.13 24.64
C ALA A 169 -2.99 -6.30 25.89
N TYR A 170 -2.80 -4.99 25.85
CA TYR A 170 -3.18 -4.09 26.94
C TYR A 170 -4.69 -4.18 27.25
N ALA A 171 -5.54 -4.12 26.22
CA ALA A 171 -6.98 -4.26 26.37
C ALA A 171 -7.37 -5.60 27.01
N ALA A 172 -6.84 -6.70 26.50
CA ALA A 172 -7.18 -8.05 26.95
C ALA A 172 -6.66 -8.38 28.35
N GLN A 173 -5.48 -7.86 28.73
CA GLN A 173 -4.84 -8.18 30.00
C GLN A 173 -5.23 -7.24 31.14
N LYS A 174 -5.56 -5.98 30.84
CA LYS A 174 -5.81 -4.95 31.86
C LYS A 174 -7.26 -4.50 31.91
N LEU A 175 -7.83 -4.15 30.76
CA LEU A 175 -9.12 -3.45 30.72
C LEU A 175 -10.30 -4.42 30.71
N LEU A 176 -10.30 -5.39 29.79
CA LEU A 176 -11.42 -6.30 29.60
C LEU A 176 -11.76 -7.11 30.87
N PRO A 177 -10.78 -7.67 31.63
CA PRO A 177 -11.09 -8.35 32.89
C PRO A 177 -11.74 -7.43 33.92
N ALA A 178 -11.29 -6.17 34.02
CA ALA A 178 -11.86 -5.19 34.94
C ALA A 178 -13.29 -4.80 34.55
N MET A 179 -13.56 -4.64 33.25
CA MET A 179 -14.91 -4.43 32.73
C MET A 179 -15.83 -5.62 33.03
N GLN A 180 -15.35 -6.85 32.76
CA GLN A 180 -16.14 -8.07 32.90
C GLN A 180 -16.42 -8.46 34.35
N ALA A 181 -15.57 -8.04 35.29
CA ALA A 181 -15.83 -8.18 36.73
C ALA A 181 -17.10 -7.41 37.17
N VAL A 182 -17.45 -6.33 36.48
CA VAL A 182 -18.68 -5.55 36.71
C VAL A 182 -19.82 -6.04 35.82
N SER A 183 -19.54 -6.35 34.55
CA SER A 183 -20.55 -6.82 33.60
C SER A 183 -19.98 -7.82 32.60
N ALA A 184 -20.39 -9.08 32.68
CA ALA A 184 -19.90 -10.16 31.81
C ALA A 184 -20.15 -9.94 30.30
N ARG A 185 -21.08 -9.05 29.93
CA ARG A 185 -21.39 -8.67 28.54
C ARG A 185 -20.43 -7.63 27.95
N SER A 186 -19.51 -7.08 28.75
CA SER A 186 -18.58 -6.08 28.28
C SER A 186 -17.56 -6.65 27.31
N GLU A 187 -17.26 -5.87 26.27
CA GLU A 187 -16.41 -6.29 25.14
C GLU A 187 -15.57 -5.11 24.63
N ILE A 188 -14.38 -5.40 24.12
CA ILE A 188 -13.56 -4.47 23.34
C ILE A 188 -13.27 -5.16 22.00
N ARG A 189 -13.67 -4.54 20.88
CA ARG A 189 -13.47 -5.07 19.53
C ARG A 189 -12.57 -4.14 18.73
N PHE A 190 -11.60 -4.72 18.03
CA PHE A 190 -10.76 -4.03 17.07
C PHE A 190 -11.11 -4.49 15.65
N THR A 191 -11.37 -3.54 14.76
CA THR A 191 -11.67 -3.80 13.35
C THR A 191 -10.67 -3.04 12.49
N GLU A 192 -9.86 -3.76 11.71
CA GLU A 192 -8.96 -3.13 10.73
C GLU A 192 -9.79 -2.50 9.61
N LEU A 193 -9.57 -1.21 9.38
CA LEU A 193 -10.22 -0.43 8.32
C LEU A 193 -9.38 -0.45 7.04
N SER A 194 -8.07 -0.26 7.17
CA SER A 194 -7.12 -0.29 6.05
C SER A 194 -5.71 -0.61 6.54
N SER A 195 -4.90 -1.22 5.68
CA SER A 195 -3.50 -1.50 5.98
C SER A 195 -2.67 -1.61 4.70
N TYR A 196 -1.47 -1.04 4.72
CA TYR A 196 -0.44 -1.25 3.70
C TYR A 196 0.96 -1.14 4.30
N PRO A 197 1.93 -1.93 3.80
CA PRO A 197 3.29 -1.92 4.33
C PRO A 197 4.04 -0.66 3.91
N GLY A 198 5.11 -0.33 4.64
CA GLY A 198 6.08 0.67 4.19
C GLY A 198 6.90 0.16 3.00
N LEU A 199 7.43 1.11 2.23
CA LEU A 199 8.32 0.87 1.10
C LEU A 199 9.67 1.52 1.38
N ASP A 200 10.75 0.77 1.14
CA ASP A 200 12.12 1.26 1.15
C ASP A 200 12.90 0.54 0.04
N ILE A 201 13.06 1.22 -1.10
CA ILE A 201 13.79 0.70 -2.26
C ILE A 201 15.26 1.11 -2.10
N PRO A 202 16.23 0.17 -2.12
CA PRO A 202 17.64 0.52 -2.03
C PRO A 202 18.10 1.46 -3.15
N LEU A 203 18.90 2.47 -2.80
CA LEU A 203 19.41 3.50 -3.73
C LEU A 203 20.20 2.94 -4.91
N HIS A 204 20.89 1.81 -4.72
CA HIS A 204 21.70 1.15 -5.74
C HIS A 204 20.97 0.01 -6.46
N SER A 205 19.64 -0.07 -6.30
CA SER A 205 18.83 -1.08 -6.99
C SER A 205 18.66 -0.75 -8.47
N GLN A 206 18.41 -1.78 -9.28
CA GLN A 206 18.06 -1.60 -10.70
C GLN A 206 16.83 -0.69 -10.88
N ALA A 207 15.85 -0.78 -9.98
CA ALA A 207 14.67 0.07 -9.98
C ALA A 207 15.04 1.55 -9.79
N ALA A 208 15.90 1.86 -8.83
CA ALA A 208 16.38 3.22 -8.59
C ALA A 208 17.11 3.79 -9.83
N GLU A 209 17.99 3.01 -10.46
CA GLU A 209 18.71 3.46 -11.67
C GLU A 209 17.77 3.72 -12.85
N LEU A 210 16.75 2.87 -13.06
CA LEU A 210 15.75 3.08 -14.10
C LEU A 210 14.93 4.36 -13.86
N ILE A 211 14.45 4.55 -12.62
CA ILE A 211 13.69 5.74 -12.24
C ILE A 211 14.55 7.00 -12.39
N ALA A 212 15.81 6.97 -11.98
CA ALA A 212 16.72 8.09 -12.17
C ALA A 212 16.93 8.43 -13.65
N GLY A 213 17.03 7.42 -14.52
CA GLY A 213 17.08 7.61 -15.97
C GLY A 213 15.81 8.26 -16.53
N PHE A 214 14.62 7.89 -16.04
CA PHE A 214 13.35 8.48 -16.48
C PHE A 214 13.15 9.91 -16.00
N CYS A 215 13.52 10.19 -14.75
CA CYS A 215 13.38 11.53 -14.14
C CYS A 215 14.54 12.48 -14.47
N GLY A 216 15.66 11.97 -15.00
CA GLY A 216 16.88 12.76 -15.19
C GLY A 216 17.52 13.23 -13.87
N SER A 217 17.19 12.60 -12.74
CA SER A 217 17.61 13.01 -11.41
C SER A 217 17.84 11.79 -10.50
N ARG A 218 18.88 11.87 -9.66
CA ARG A 218 19.16 10.91 -8.57
C ARG A 218 18.84 11.49 -7.19
N ALA A 219 18.18 12.64 -7.13
CA ALA A 219 17.71 13.23 -5.88
C ALA A 219 16.48 12.47 -5.39
N PHE A 220 16.70 11.29 -4.80
CA PHE A 220 15.63 10.44 -4.32
C PHE A 220 15.04 10.96 -3.01
N GLY A 221 13.73 11.12 -2.97
CA GLY A 221 12.98 11.48 -1.77
C GLY A 221 12.29 10.30 -1.10
N THR A 222 11.71 10.59 0.07
CA THR A 222 10.69 9.74 0.69
C THR A 222 9.45 10.56 0.98
N VAL A 223 8.33 9.89 1.26
CA VAL A 223 7.06 10.55 1.58
C VAL A 223 6.41 9.96 2.83
N ALA A 224 5.67 10.80 3.56
CA ALA A 224 4.94 10.41 4.77
C ALA A 224 3.64 9.63 4.49
N PHE A 225 3.22 9.57 3.23
CA PHE A 225 2.02 8.88 2.76
C PHE A 225 2.42 7.79 1.79
N GLY A 226 1.85 6.59 1.96
CA GLY A 226 2.00 5.53 0.97
C GLY A 226 0.86 5.56 -0.03
N SER A 227 1.19 5.29 -1.28
CA SER A 227 0.27 4.77 -2.30
C SER A 227 0.57 3.27 -2.46
N GLU A 228 -0.40 2.42 -2.80
CA GLU A 228 -0.23 0.96 -2.88
C GLU A 228 0.94 0.54 -3.82
N PRO A 229 2.12 0.13 -3.32
CA PRO A 229 2.56 -1.23 -3.65
C PRO A 229 3.46 -1.92 -2.62
N LYS A 230 3.14 -3.18 -2.32
CA LYS A 230 4.15 -4.25 -2.20
C LYS A 230 3.56 -5.60 -2.58
N ALA A 231 3.81 -6.06 -3.81
CA ALA A 231 3.98 -7.48 -4.08
C ALA A 231 4.78 -7.71 -5.37
N GLY A 232 5.98 -8.30 -5.27
CA GLY A 232 6.47 -9.20 -6.32
C GLY A 232 7.88 -9.00 -6.87
N CYS A 233 8.62 -7.93 -6.56
CA CYS A 233 9.97 -7.76 -7.11
C CYS A 233 11.04 -8.15 -6.06
N SER A 234 11.40 -9.43 -5.98
CA SER A 234 12.57 -9.87 -5.20
C SER A 234 13.85 -9.49 -5.94
N THR A 235 14.64 -8.60 -5.35
CA THR A 235 15.90 -8.06 -5.91
C THR A 235 17.04 -9.08 -6.01
N SER A 236 16.91 -10.28 -5.43
CA SER A 236 18.01 -11.25 -5.33
C SER A 236 18.30 -12.05 -6.61
N GLN A 237 17.35 -12.17 -7.54
CA GLN A 237 17.54 -12.95 -8.78
C GLN A 237 18.01 -12.11 -9.98
N ALA A 238 17.78 -10.79 -9.98
CA ALA A 238 18.12 -9.91 -11.10
C ALA A 238 19.64 -9.65 -11.26
N SER A 239 20.43 -9.74 -10.18
CA SER A 239 21.86 -9.44 -10.21
C SER A 239 22.70 -10.50 -10.93
N ARG A 240 22.28 -11.77 -10.93
CA ARG A 240 23.00 -12.87 -11.60
C ARG A 240 22.76 -12.91 -13.10
N GLN A 241 21.55 -12.54 -13.56
CA GLN A 241 21.19 -12.52 -14.98
C GLN A 241 21.95 -11.40 -15.73
N TRP A 242 22.12 -10.24 -15.10
CA TRP A 242 22.69 -9.05 -15.76
C TRP A 242 24.17 -9.17 -16.15
N SER A 243 24.95 -9.97 -15.42
CA SER A 243 26.36 -10.22 -15.77
C SER A 243 26.50 -11.01 -17.08
N ALA A 244 25.52 -11.87 -17.40
CA ALA A 244 25.49 -12.64 -18.64
C ALA A 244 25.01 -11.78 -19.83
N ASP A 245 24.02 -10.92 -19.62
CA ASP A 245 23.41 -10.13 -20.70
C ASP A 245 24.30 -8.96 -21.18
N ARG A 246 25.18 -8.43 -20.32
CA ARG A 246 26.20 -7.44 -20.73
C ARG A 246 27.12 -7.93 -21.85
N ALA A 247 27.46 -9.23 -21.84
CA ALA A 247 28.34 -9.86 -22.82
C ALA A 247 27.64 -10.17 -24.16
N ALA A 248 26.31 -10.22 -24.16
CA ALA A 248 25.48 -10.41 -25.34
C ALA A 248 25.18 -9.08 -26.05
N TRP A 249 25.02 -7.98 -25.28
CA TRP A 249 24.71 -6.66 -25.83
C TRP A 249 25.81 -6.08 -26.73
N SER A 250 27.08 -6.46 -26.51
CA SER A 250 28.22 -5.99 -27.31
C SER A 250 28.41 -6.70 -28.66
N ARG A 251 27.59 -7.70 -29.03
CA ARG A 251 27.86 -8.58 -30.19
C ARG A 251 26.73 -8.71 -31.22
N GLY A 252 25.69 -7.89 -31.18
CA GLY A 252 24.49 -8.06 -32.02
C GLY A 252 24.21 -6.98 -33.06
N THR A 253 25.06 -6.77 -34.06
CA THR A 253 24.71 -6.02 -35.27
C THR A 253 24.92 -6.87 -36.53
N SER A 254 23.85 -7.47 -37.07
CA SER A 254 23.64 -7.69 -38.51
C SER A 254 22.32 -8.43 -38.83
N ARG A 255 21.46 -7.79 -39.64
CA ARG A 255 20.61 -8.31 -40.77
C ARG A 255 19.65 -9.51 -40.51
N THR A 256 18.46 -9.70 -41.11
CA THR A 256 17.72 -9.14 -42.27
C THR A 256 16.25 -9.63 -42.21
N SER A 257 15.39 -8.97 -42.99
CA SER A 257 13.94 -9.11 -43.23
C SER A 257 13.44 -10.37 -43.96
N SER A 258 12.17 -10.79 -43.73
CA SER A 258 11.19 -11.13 -44.80
C SER A 258 9.76 -11.38 -44.29
N SER A 259 8.79 -11.03 -45.13
CA SER A 259 7.32 -10.98 -45.02
C SER A 259 6.57 -12.31 -45.23
N ALA A 260 5.34 -12.45 -44.72
CA ALA A 260 4.21 -13.12 -45.40
C ALA A 260 2.85 -12.93 -44.68
N SER A 261 1.78 -12.80 -45.47
CA SER A 261 0.37 -12.55 -45.16
C SER A 261 -0.53 -13.77 -45.42
N SER A 262 -1.64 -13.95 -44.70
CA SER A 262 -2.89 -14.53 -45.25
C SER A 262 -4.09 -14.47 -44.26
N ASN A 263 -5.26 -14.22 -44.85
CA ASN A 263 -6.60 -13.96 -44.28
C ASN A 263 -7.28 -15.13 -43.54
N LEU A 264 -8.29 -14.81 -42.69
CA LEU A 264 -9.54 -15.57 -42.46
C LEU A 264 -10.55 -14.77 -41.58
N THR A 265 -11.84 -14.82 -41.92
CA THR A 265 -13.03 -14.29 -41.21
C THR A 265 -14.17 -15.34 -41.29
N PRO A 266 -15.31 -15.24 -40.55
CA PRO A 266 -15.56 -14.81 -39.16
C PRO A 266 -16.49 -15.79 -38.38
N VAL A 267 -16.42 -15.88 -37.05
CA VAL A 267 -17.52 -16.38 -36.18
C VAL A 267 -17.56 -15.60 -34.85
N THR A 268 -18.77 -15.50 -34.34
CA THR A 268 -19.43 -14.50 -33.50
C THR A 268 -19.17 -14.63 -31.98
N ARG A 269 -19.05 -13.46 -31.31
CA ARG A 269 -19.37 -13.13 -29.89
C ARG A 269 -18.73 -13.92 -28.73
N CYS A 270 -17.74 -13.29 -28.09
CA CYS A 270 -17.89 -12.71 -26.74
C CYS A 270 -16.72 -11.75 -26.47
N SER A 271 -17.05 -10.53 -26.05
CA SER A 271 -16.14 -9.39 -25.95
C SER A 271 -15.18 -9.55 -24.77
N ASN A 272 -13.98 -10.05 -25.03
CA ASN A 272 -12.82 -9.87 -24.15
C ASN A 272 -11.64 -9.48 -25.05
N VAL A 273 -11.24 -8.21 -24.97
CA VAL A 273 -10.09 -7.68 -25.72
C VAL A 273 -8.81 -8.21 -25.08
N TYR A 274 -8.38 -9.39 -25.53
CA TYR A 274 -7.04 -9.90 -25.30
C TYR A 274 -6.11 -9.32 -26.37
N TRP A 275 -5.20 -8.42 -25.98
CA TRP A 275 -4.02 -8.15 -26.81
C TRP A 275 -3.02 -9.28 -26.62
N ARG A 276 -3.15 -10.31 -27.48
CA ARG A 276 -2.22 -11.43 -27.58
C ARG A 276 -1.14 -11.08 -28.61
N SER A 277 -0.03 -10.52 -28.15
CA SER A 277 1.19 -10.46 -28.98
C SER A 277 1.75 -11.88 -29.12
N ARG A 278 1.65 -12.45 -30.34
CA ARG A 278 2.42 -13.63 -30.71
C ARG A 278 3.88 -13.23 -30.82
N ARG A 279 4.70 -13.60 -29.84
CA ARG A 279 6.09 -14.07 -30.02
C ARG A 279 6.57 -14.67 -28.70
N SER A 280 6.82 -15.97 -28.77
CA SER A 280 7.58 -16.74 -27.80
C SER A 280 8.98 -16.18 -27.67
N HIS A 281 9.28 -15.45 -26.59
CA HIS A 281 10.56 -15.38 -25.88
C HIS A 281 10.35 -14.47 -24.66
N GLU A 282 10.47 -15.04 -23.47
CA GLU A 282 10.23 -14.40 -22.18
C GLU A 282 11.31 -13.32 -21.93
N SER A 283 10.88 -12.06 -21.84
CA SER A 283 11.73 -10.91 -21.48
C SER A 283 11.17 -10.25 -20.21
N PRO A 284 12.01 -9.65 -19.35
CA PRO A 284 11.56 -8.96 -18.14
C PRO A 284 10.61 -7.79 -18.47
N LEU A 285 9.57 -7.60 -17.66
CA LEU A 285 8.42 -6.72 -17.95
C LEU A 285 8.54 -5.38 -17.21
N ILE A 286 8.14 -4.25 -17.78
CA ILE A 286 7.88 -3.01 -17.00
C ILE A 286 6.37 -2.88 -16.81
N SER A 287 5.91 -2.70 -15.57
CA SER A 287 4.50 -2.38 -15.31
C SER A 287 4.38 -0.93 -14.87
N VAL A 288 3.60 -0.15 -15.61
CA VAL A 288 3.12 1.16 -15.20
C VAL A 288 1.77 0.93 -14.52
N ILE A 289 1.78 0.78 -13.20
CA ILE A 289 0.55 0.59 -12.44
C ILE A 289 0.10 1.99 -12.03
N GLN A 290 -1.02 2.47 -12.54
CA GLN A 290 -1.65 3.63 -11.96
C GLN A 290 -3.13 3.44 -11.65
N LEU A 291 -3.42 3.61 -10.37
CA LEU A 291 -4.63 3.36 -9.64
C LEU A 291 -5.64 4.53 -9.78
N ARG A 292 -6.91 4.16 -10.02
CA ARG A 292 -8.21 4.89 -9.91
C ARG A 292 -8.94 5.35 -11.18
N ALA A 293 -9.96 4.57 -11.57
CA ALA A 293 -11.18 5.06 -12.21
C ALA A 293 -12.27 5.25 -11.14
N GLU A 294 -12.86 6.45 -11.03
CA GLU A 294 -14.13 6.65 -10.31
C GLU A 294 -15.26 6.46 -11.31
N ILE A 295 -16.18 5.54 -11.03
CA ILE A 295 -17.53 5.57 -11.57
C ILE A 295 -18.38 6.28 -10.52
N ARG A 296 -18.85 7.48 -10.83
CA ARG A 296 -19.99 8.09 -10.14
C ARG A 296 -21.27 7.58 -10.78
#